data_AF-A0AA95JKJ8-F1
#
_entry.id   AF-A0AA95JKJ8-F1
#
_cell.length_a   1.000
_cell.length_b   1.000
_cell.length_c   1.000
_cell.angle_alpha   90.00
_cell.angle_beta   90.00
_cell.angle_gamma   90.00
#
_symmetry.space_group_name_H-M   'P 1'
#
loop_
_entity.id
_entity.type
_entity.pdbx_description
1 polymer ?
#
loop_
_entity_poly.entity_id
_entity_poly.type
_entity_poly.pdbx_seq_one_letter_code
_entity_poly.pdbx_strand_id
1 'polypeptide(L)'
;MKLKSLLFTLFLVSTASFAQKVKYSKEEIKKMEQYLFNEGFSGPSPKKISTIVLKDGAIYKGFCNDLETKKGQIYSISIKDSATKKPMTFDAEKVKEMYVFPSNFEKGLKVARHYSSLKSMTTKKINKSTTNEHIYFVNQTVSLKNKKDDKEFLMQVINPQFDDIISVYHDPRAKETGGMYVGMGPRLTGGVTKSYYVKKGDKVMWLHKDDFEDNYDFLFGDNAEFMKKYPKNSVEWDYFSFLVYQYTEMSNG
;
A
#
# COMPACT_ATOMS: atom_id res chain seq x y z
N MET A 1 -53.90 27.58 -39.80
CA MET A 1 -52.63 27.21 -40.45
C MET A 1 -51.56 28.24 -40.10
N LYS A 2 -50.53 27.84 -39.35
CA LYS A 2 -49.09 28.07 -39.63
C LYS A 2 -48.25 27.67 -38.41
N LEU A 3 -47.83 26.41 -38.47
CA LEU A 3 -46.70 25.81 -37.78
C LEU A 3 -45.42 26.50 -38.26
N LYS A 4 -44.59 27.07 -37.37
CA LYS A 4 -43.16 27.32 -37.63
C LYS A 4 -42.33 27.26 -36.33
N SER A 5 -41.36 26.36 -36.35
CA SER A 5 -40.10 26.20 -35.60
C SER A 5 -39.96 26.84 -34.21
N LEU A 6 -39.73 26.08 -33.13
CA LEU A 6 -38.55 25.23 -32.84
C LEU A 6 -37.27 26.06 -32.71
N LEU A 7 -36.90 26.39 -31.48
CA LEU A 7 -35.51 26.46 -31.01
C LEU A 7 -35.49 26.33 -29.49
N PHE A 8 -35.32 25.08 -29.10
CA PHE A 8 -34.96 24.62 -27.77
C PHE A 8 -33.50 25.04 -27.54
N THR A 9 -33.26 26.23 -26.98
CA THR A 9 -31.92 26.61 -26.47
C THR A 9 -31.70 25.92 -25.13
N LEU A 10 -31.46 24.61 -25.21
CA LEU A 10 -30.75 23.88 -24.17
C LEU A 10 -29.31 24.41 -24.19
N PHE A 11 -29.03 25.44 -23.38
CA PHE A 11 -27.66 25.73 -22.98
C PHE A 11 -27.18 24.54 -22.14
N LEU A 12 -26.70 23.50 -22.84
CA LEU A 12 -25.66 22.63 -22.33
C LEU A 12 -24.47 23.56 -22.07
N VAL A 13 -24.41 24.12 -20.86
CA VAL A 13 -23.14 24.48 -20.26
C VAL A 13 -22.45 23.15 -20.05
N SER A 14 -21.78 22.66 -21.11
CA SER A 14 -20.73 21.69 -20.97
C SER A 14 -19.67 22.35 -20.11
N THR A 15 -19.76 22.19 -18.80
CA THR A 15 -18.59 22.29 -17.94
C THR A 15 -17.69 21.13 -18.31
N ALA A 16 -17.05 21.22 -19.48
CA ALA A 16 -15.73 20.69 -19.65
C ALA A 16 -14.86 21.51 -18.70
N SER A 17 -14.97 21.19 -17.41
CA SER A 17 -13.99 21.53 -16.40
C SER A 17 -12.75 20.77 -16.84
N PHE A 18 -11.99 21.33 -17.77
CA PHE A 18 -10.60 20.96 -17.93
C PHE A 18 -10.00 21.14 -16.53
N ALA A 19 -9.85 20.04 -15.80
CA ALA A 19 -9.30 20.06 -14.46
C ALA A 19 -7.96 20.78 -14.56
N GLN A 20 -7.91 22.03 -14.09
CA GLN A 20 -6.71 22.84 -14.23
C GLN A 20 -5.59 22.15 -13.46
N LYS A 21 -4.42 21.98 -14.10
CA LYS A 21 -3.26 21.39 -13.45
C LYS A 21 -2.88 22.26 -12.24
N VAL A 22 -2.96 21.68 -11.05
CA VAL A 22 -2.56 22.32 -9.79
C VAL A 22 -1.03 22.39 -9.78
N LYS A 23 -0.49 23.58 -9.46
CA LYS A 23 0.94 23.78 -9.29
C LYS A 23 1.26 23.77 -7.80
N TYR A 24 2.03 22.79 -7.37
CA TYR A 24 2.50 22.67 -5.99
C TYR A 24 3.79 23.46 -5.77
N SER A 25 3.97 23.99 -4.56
CA SER A 25 5.24 24.57 -4.13
C SER A 25 6.33 23.50 -4.02
N LYS A 26 7.59 23.91 -3.93
CA LYS A 26 8.72 22.97 -3.74
C LYS A 26 8.59 22.18 -2.44
N GLU A 27 8.08 22.83 -1.40
CA GLU A 27 7.86 22.24 -0.08
C GLU A 27 6.72 21.23 -0.11
N GLU A 28 5.66 21.51 -0.88
CA GLU A 28 4.56 20.56 -1.12
C GLU A 28 5.04 19.35 -1.91
N ILE A 29 5.78 19.55 -3.01
CA ILE A 29 6.38 18.46 -3.79
C ILE A 29 7.26 17.59 -2.90
N LYS A 30 8.14 18.19 -2.10
CA LYS A 30 9.00 17.45 -1.17
C LYS A 30 8.21 16.62 -0.16
N LYS A 31 7.02 17.05 0.25
CA LYS A 31 6.12 16.24 1.11
C LYS A 31 5.50 15.10 0.32
N MET A 32 5.06 15.35 -0.90
CA MET A 32 4.47 14.31 -1.77
C MET A 32 5.48 13.22 -2.16
N GLU A 33 6.75 13.57 -2.32
CA GLU A 33 7.86 12.65 -2.60
C GLU A 33 8.22 11.75 -1.41
N GLN A 34 7.67 12.00 -0.22
CA GLN A 34 7.96 11.17 0.94
C GLN A 34 7.33 9.79 0.76
N TYR A 35 8.18 8.76 0.82
CA TYR A 35 7.73 7.39 0.78
C TYR A 35 7.22 6.95 2.15
N LEU A 36 5.93 6.66 2.25
CA LEU A 36 5.23 6.35 3.50
C LEU A 36 4.89 4.87 3.67
N PHE A 37 5.13 4.04 2.66
CA PHE A 37 4.95 2.60 2.79
C PHE A 37 6.16 1.96 3.49
N ASN A 38 5.88 0.90 4.24
CA ASN A 38 6.89 0.02 4.78
C ASN A 38 7.63 -0.69 3.64
N GLU A 39 8.94 -0.89 3.84
CA GLU A 39 9.76 -1.64 2.90
C GLU A 39 9.32 -3.11 2.79
N GLY A 40 9.61 -3.72 1.64
CA GLY A 40 9.43 -5.15 1.44
C GLY A 40 10.21 -5.99 2.46
N PHE A 41 9.61 -7.07 2.91
CA PHE A 41 10.17 -7.99 3.90
C PHE A 41 11.43 -8.70 3.41
N SER A 42 12.53 -8.56 4.16
CA SER A 42 13.80 -9.24 3.85
C SER A 42 14.00 -10.59 4.53
N GLY A 43 13.12 -10.99 5.45
CA GLY A 43 13.21 -12.26 6.18
C GLY A 43 12.94 -12.16 7.70
N PRO A 44 12.49 -13.25 8.33
CA PRO A 44 12.01 -13.24 9.72
C PRO A 44 13.17 -13.20 10.71
N SER A 45 12.92 -12.63 11.89
CA SER A 45 13.80 -12.72 13.05
C SER A 45 13.52 -14.02 13.80
N PRO A 46 14.50 -14.94 13.91
CA PRO A 46 14.32 -16.16 14.70
C PRO A 46 14.38 -15.90 16.22
N LYS A 47 14.57 -14.64 16.65
CA LYS A 47 14.75 -14.27 18.07
C LYS A 47 13.52 -13.62 18.69
N LYS A 48 12.58 -13.14 17.88
CA LYS A 48 11.35 -12.51 18.36
C LYS A 48 10.16 -13.43 18.13
N ILE A 49 9.18 -13.35 19.02
CA ILE A 49 7.99 -14.19 18.98
C ILE A 49 7.04 -13.61 17.93
N SER A 50 6.85 -14.32 16.84
CA SER A 50 5.83 -14.06 15.83
C SER A 50 4.49 -14.69 16.24
N THR A 51 3.40 -14.19 15.66
CA THR A 51 2.05 -14.75 15.85
C THR A 51 1.49 -15.18 14.50
N ILE A 52 0.89 -16.37 14.45
CA ILE A 52 0.15 -16.90 13.30
C ILE A 52 -1.29 -17.12 13.72
N VAL A 53 -2.23 -16.61 12.94
CA VAL A 53 -3.67 -16.83 13.12
C VAL A 53 -4.18 -17.64 11.94
N LEU A 54 -4.72 -18.82 12.20
CA LEU A 54 -5.32 -19.67 11.20
C LEU A 54 -6.76 -19.26 10.89
N LYS A 55 -7.28 -19.72 9.75
CA LYS A 55 -8.65 -19.42 9.31
C LYS A 55 -9.74 -20.01 10.23
N ASP A 56 -9.42 -21.10 10.92
CA ASP A 56 -10.28 -21.69 11.96
C ASP A 56 -10.25 -20.91 13.29
N GLY A 57 -9.44 -19.86 13.39
CA GLY A 57 -9.27 -19.04 14.58
C GLY A 57 -8.18 -19.51 15.53
N ALA A 58 -7.49 -20.62 15.26
CA ALA A 58 -6.37 -21.08 16.07
C ALA A 58 -5.20 -20.08 16.02
N ILE A 59 -4.59 -19.81 17.18
CA ILE A 59 -3.50 -18.85 17.33
C ILE A 59 -2.24 -19.57 17.81
N TYR A 60 -1.15 -19.39 17.08
CA TYR A 60 0.16 -19.96 17.40
C TYR A 60 1.18 -18.85 17.62
N LYS A 61 1.96 -18.97 18.70
CA LYS A 61 3.02 -18.02 19.06
C LYS A 61 4.37 -18.73 19.07
N GLY A 62 5.31 -18.26 18.27
CA GLY A 62 6.59 -18.92 18.13
C GLY A 62 7.66 -18.10 17.43
N PHE A 63 8.88 -18.60 17.46
CA PHE A 63 10.02 -18.02 16.77
C PHE A 63 9.97 -18.44 15.30
N CYS A 64 9.72 -17.49 14.40
CA CYS A 64 9.67 -17.75 12.97
C CYS A 64 11.09 -17.99 12.45
N ASN A 65 11.38 -19.23 12.09
CA ASN A 65 12.73 -19.61 11.63
C ASN A 65 12.84 -19.52 10.12
N ASP A 66 11.75 -19.81 9.40
CA ASP A 66 11.78 -19.85 7.95
C ASP A 66 10.41 -19.55 7.32
N LEU A 67 10.47 -18.98 6.12
CA LEU A 67 9.33 -18.67 5.27
C LEU A 67 9.68 -19.10 3.85
N GLU A 68 9.15 -20.25 3.44
CA GLU A 68 9.42 -20.77 2.11
C GLU A 68 8.57 -20.05 1.08
N THR A 69 9.23 -19.53 0.04
CA THR A 69 8.56 -18.85 -1.05
C THR A 69 8.72 -19.61 -2.35
N LYS A 70 7.60 -19.77 -3.07
CA LYS A 70 7.61 -20.25 -4.44
C LYS A 70 7.38 -19.06 -5.31
N LYS A 71 8.40 -18.72 -6.12
CA LYS A 71 8.22 -17.68 -7.14
C LYS A 71 7.93 -16.32 -6.44
N GLY A 72 8.40 -16.08 -5.21
CA GLY A 72 8.15 -14.86 -4.43
C GLY A 72 6.88 -14.87 -3.58
N GLN A 73 6.03 -15.89 -3.68
CA GLN A 73 4.82 -16.03 -2.84
C GLN A 73 5.07 -17.03 -1.73
N ILE A 74 4.71 -16.68 -0.49
CA ILE A 74 4.86 -17.57 0.68
C ILE A 74 3.87 -18.74 0.55
N TYR A 75 4.36 -19.97 0.68
CA TYR A 75 3.50 -21.16 0.70
C TYR A 75 3.62 -21.97 1.99
N SER A 76 4.71 -21.81 2.75
CA SER A 76 4.95 -22.53 4.00
C SER A 76 5.61 -21.62 5.03
N ILE A 77 5.16 -21.74 6.29
CA ILE A 77 5.65 -20.96 7.43
C ILE A 77 6.12 -21.92 8.51
N SER A 78 7.39 -21.81 8.89
CA SER A 78 8.00 -22.67 9.91
C SER A 78 8.34 -21.89 11.18
N ILE A 79 7.72 -22.26 12.29
CA ILE A 79 7.96 -21.65 13.61
C ILE A 79 8.42 -22.69 14.63
N LYS A 80 9.16 -22.25 15.65
CA LYS A 80 9.36 -23.00 16.89
C LYS A 80 8.42 -22.46 17.94
N ASP A 81 7.58 -23.32 18.51
CA ASP A 81 6.66 -22.94 19.57
C ASP A 81 7.38 -22.20 20.70
N SER A 82 6.78 -21.11 21.17
CA SER A 82 7.44 -20.23 22.14
C SER A 82 7.65 -20.90 23.51
N ALA A 83 6.74 -21.79 23.91
CA ALA A 83 6.77 -22.49 25.20
C ALA A 83 7.58 -23.79 25.14
N THR A 84 7.25 -24.68 24.20
CA THR A 84 7.78 -26.04 24.10
C THR A 84 9.02 -26.15 23.21
N LYS A 85 9.32 -25.12 22.42
CA LYS A 85 10.40 -25.09 21.40
C LYS A 85 10.24 -26.13 20.28
N LYS A 86 9.11 -26.85 20.22
CA LYS A 86 8.85 -27.84 19.17
C LYS A 86 8.64 -27.13 17.82
N PRO A 87 9.19 -27.68 16.72
CA PRO A 87 8.95 -27.13 15.39
C PRO A 87 7.52 -27.39 14.94
N MET A 88 6.95 -26.43 14.22
CA MET A 88 5.63 -26.49 13.59
C MET A 88 5.72 -25.83 12.22
N THR A 89 4.98 -26.38 11.26
CA THR A 89 4.91 -25.87 9.88
C THR A 89 3.46 -25.68 9.48
N PHE A 90 3.17 -24.56 8.83
CA PHE A 90 1.82 -24.18 8.40
C PHE A 90 1.79 -23.90 6.90
N ASP A 91 0.77 -24.43 6.22
CA ASP A 91 0.46 -24.07 4.84
C ASP A 91 -0.10 -22.64 4.80
N ALA A 92 0.43 -21.79 3.92
CA ALA A 92 0.00 -20.39 3.81
C ALA A 92 -1.49 -20.23 3.51
N GLU A 93 -2.10 -21.17 2.79
CA GLU A 93 -3.53 -21.19 2.45
C GLU A 93 -4.43 -21.34 3.69
N LYS A 94 -3.93 -21.96 4.77
CA LYS A 94 -4.66 -22.13 6.03
C LYS A 94 -4.48 -20.96 6.99
N VAL A 95 -3.50 -20.11 6.75
CA VAL A 95 -3.23 -18.92 7.55
C VAL A 95 -4.17 -17.79 7.10
N LYS A 96 -4.84 -17.17 8.07
CA LYS A 96 -5.65 -15.97 7.86
C LYS A 96 -4.76 -14.73 7.85
N GLU A 97 -3.92 -14.61 8.86
CA GLU A 97 -2.99 -13.49 9.04
C GLU A 97 -1.80 -13.90 9.91
N MET A 98 -0.69 -13.18 9.78
CA MET A 98 0.47 -13.37 10.64
C MET A 98 1.23 -12.08 10.89
N TYR A 99 1.89 -12.04 12.03
CA TYR A 99 2.67 -10.91 12.53
C TYR A 99 4.09 -11.40 12.77
N VAL A 100 5.00 -10.99 11.89
CA VAL A 100 6.38 -11.51 11.83
C VAL A 100 7.38 -10.41 12.08
N PHE A 101 8.34 -10.62 12.96
CA PHE A 101 9.35 -9.60 13.22
C PHE A 101 10.47 -9.66 12.18
N PRO A 102 10.95 -8.54 11.62
CA PRO A 102 12.08 -8.54 10.71
C PRO A 102 13.39 -8.83 11.45
N SER A 103 14.29 -9.58 10.80
CA SER A 103 15.66 -9.80 11.30
C SER A 103 16.44 -8.49 11.44
N ASN A 104 16.23 -7.53 10.53
CA ASN A 104 16.92 -6.24 10.45
C ASN A 104 16.02 -5.06 10.85
N PHE A 105 15.43 -5.12 12.04
CA PHE A 105 14.47 -4.13 12.57
C PHE A 105 14.95 -2.66 12.52
N GLU A 106 16.26 -2.43 12.47
CA GLU A 106 16.86 -1.09 12.42
C GLU A 106 16.49 -0.28 11.16
N LYS A 107 16.11 -0.92 10.04
CA LYS A 107 15.70 -0.21 8.81
C LYS A 107 14.28 0.35 8.89
N GLY A 108 13.32 -0.41 9.43
CA GLY A 108 11.93 0.03 9.61
C GLY A 108 11.76 1.22 10.56
N LEU A 109 12.69 1.39 11.53
CA LEU A 109 12.74 2.57 12.38
C LEU A 109 12.97 3.88 11.61
N LYS A 110 13.58 3.86 10.41
CA LYS A 110 13.82 5.08 9.62
C LYS A 110 12.52 5.63 9.04
N VAL A 111 11.68 4.77 8.46
CA VAL A 111 10.35 5.15 7.94
C VAL A 111 9.44 5.62 9.09
N ALA A 112 9.48 4.92 10.24
CA ALA A 112 8.75 5.31 11.45
C ALA A 112 9.07 6.73 11.94
N ARG A 113 10.35 7.12 11.91
CA ARG A 113 10.81 8.46 12.31
C ARG A 113 10.40 9.55 11.30
N HIS A 114 10.27 9.21 10.02
CA HIS A 114 9.78 10.15 9.01
C HIS A 114 8.26 10.36 9.11
N TYR A 115 7.50 9.31 9.40
CA TYR A 115 6.06 9.40 9.67
C TYR A 115 5.77 10.24 10.93
N SER A 116 6.53 10.05 12.02
CA SER A 116 6.33 10.84 13.25
C SER A 116 6.63 12.33 13.07
N SER A 117 7.53 12.72 12.17
CA SER A 117 7.79 14.14 11.87
C SER A 117 6.70 14.79 11.02
N LEU A 118 5.98 14.00 10.20
CA LEU A 118 4.80 14.49 9.46
C LEU A 118 3.59 14.63 10.38
N LYS A 119 3.36 13.63 11.25
CA LYS A 119 2.31 13.69 12.26
C LYS A 119 2.52 14.85 13.25
N SER A 120 3.76 15.21 13.58
CA SER A 120 4.04 16.36 14.45
C SER A 120 3.73 17.71 13.77
N MET A 121 3.76 17.78 12.43
CA MET A 121 3.39 18.97 11.65
C MET A 121 1.87 19.07 11.38
N THR A 122 1.12 17.96 11.38
CA THR A 122 -0.28 17.91 10.93
C THR A 122 -1.31 17.67 12.05
N THR A 123 -0.96 17.98 13.30
CA THR A 123 -1.87 18.12 14.47
C THR A 123 -1.99 16.91 15.42
N LYS A 124 -2.00 17.27 16.72
CA LYS A 124 -2.25 16.45 17.90
C LYS A 124 -3.66 15.82 17.86
N LYS A 125 -3.78 14.53 17.57
CA LYS A 125 -4.77 13.56 18.11
C LYS A 125 -4.92 12.37 17.16
N ILE A 126 -4.04 11.36 17.28
CA ILE A 126 -4.39 9.99 16.89
C ILE A 126 -3.67 9.06 17.86
N ASN A 127 -4.45 8.37 18.69
CA ASN A 127 -3.99 7.31 19.60
C ASN A 127 -4.50 5.95 19.09
N LYS A 128 -3.65 4.94 19.28
CA LYS A 128 -3.88 3.48 19.16
C LYS A 128 -4.04 2.91 17.75
N SER A 129 -2.95 2.42 17.18
CA SER A 129 -2.65 0.97 17.14
C SER A 129 -1.35 0.71 16.36
N THR A 130 -0.56 -0.24 16.88
CA THR A 130 0.54 -0.96 16.23
C THR A 130 1.77 -0.17 15.76
N THR A 131 2.78 -0.23 16.63
CA THR A 131 4.20 0.03 16.38
C THR A 131 4.67 -0.68 15.10
N ASN A 132 5.55 -0.02 14.35
CA ASN A 132 6.32 -0.56 13.21
C ASN A 132 7.23 -1.76 13.57
N GLU A 133 6.95 -2.45 14.68
CA GLU A 133 7.77 -3.50 15.29
C GLU A 133 7.70 -4.85 14.59
N HIS A 134 6.58 -5.13 13.93
CA HIS A 134 6.33 -6.37 13.22
C HIS A 134 5.80 -6.09 11.82
N ILE A 135 5.96 -7.08 10.95
CA ILE A 135 5.50 -7.09 9.58
C ILE A 135 4.21 -7.88 9.55
N TYR A 136 3.19 -7.23 9.04
CA TYR A 136 1.85 -7.76 8.98
C TYR A 136 1.61 -8.41 7.61
N PHE A 137 1.14 -9.65 7.63
CA PHE A 137 0.68 -10.36 6.46
C PHE A 137 -0.77 -10.76 6.64
N VAL A 138 -1.55 -10.64 5.57
CA VAL A 138 -2.95 -11.06 5.52
C VAL A 138 -3.18 -11.92 4.29
N ASN A 139 -3.99 -12.95 4.42
CA ASN A 139 -4.39 -13.78 3.30
C ASN A 139 -5.39 -13.00 2.43
N GLN A 140 -5.14 -12.93 1.13
CA GLN A 140 -6.00 -12.27 0.16
C GLN A 140 -6.13 -13.11 -1.10
N THR A 141 -7.35 -13.15 -1.63
CA THR A 141 -7.64 -13.66 -2.97
C THR A 141 -7.20 -12.62 -3.99
N VAL A 142 -6.19 -12.94 -4.80
CA VAL A 142 -5.66 -12.04 -5.82
C VAL A 142 -5.36 -12.75 -7.14
N SER A 143 -5.59 -12.04 -8.24
CA SER A 143 -5.08 -12.42 -9.56
C SER A 143 -3.64 -11.93 -9.74
N LEU A 144 -2.68 -12.84 -9.88
CA LEU A 144 -1.29 -12.45 -10.09
C LEU A 144 -1.12 -11.64 -11.39
N LYS A 145 -0.74 -10.37 -11.26
CA LYS A 145 -0.63 -9.39 -12.36
C LYS A 145 -1.93 -9.19 -13.16
N ASN A 146 -3.09 -9.43 -12.55
CA ASN A 146 -4.40 -9.40 -13.23
C ASN A 146 -4.48 -10.34 -14.45
N LYS A 147 -3.69 -11.43 -14.47
CA LYS A 147 -3.51 -12.32 -15.63
C LYS A 147 -3.73 -13.80 -15.33
N LYS A 148 -3.90 -14.16 -14.07
CA LYS A 148 -4.04 -15.55 -13.63
C LYS A 148 -5.35 -15.72 -12.89
N ASP A 149 -5.77 -16.97 -12.75
CA ASP A 149 -6.88 -17.29 -11.87
C ASP A 149 -6.62 -16.76 -10.46
N ASP A 150 -7.69 -16.31 -9.84
CA ASP A 150 -7.67 -15.86 -8.47
C ASP A 150 -7.21 -16.98 -7.55
N LYS A 151 -6.24 -16.66 -6.70
CA LYS A 151 -5.70 -17.57 -5.70
C LYS A 151 -5.44 -16.81 -4.41
N GLU A 152 -5.49 -17.54 -3.32
CA GLU A 152 -5.16 -17.02 -2.01
C GLU A 152 -3.65 -16.96 -1.81
N PHE A 153 -3.17 -15.81 -1.35
CA PHE A 153 -1.77 -15.62 -1.00
C PHE A 153 -1.67 -14.84 0.31
N LEU A 154 -0.64 -15.15 1.11
CA LEU A 154 -0.24 -14.28 2.22
C LEU A 154 0.50 -13.06 1.70
N MET A 155 -0.15 -11.92 1.80
CA MET A 155 0.32 -10.64 1.26
C MET A 155 0.79 -9.75 2.40
N GLN A 156 2.01 -9.21 2.28
CA GLN A 156 2.54 -8.23 3.24
C GLN A 156 1.78 -6.91 3.08
N VAL A 157 1.15 -6.43 4.15
CA VAL A 157 0.56 -5.09 4.22
C VAL A 157 1.68 -4.07 4.43
N ILE A 158 1.79 -3.10 3.52
CA ILE A 158 2.87 -2.09 3.57
C ILE A 158 2.40 -0.71 4.03
N ASN A 159 1.10 -0.49 4.22
CA ASN A 159 0.56 0.72 4.84
C ASN A 159 -0.29 0.45 6.11
N PRO A 160 0.13 -0.44 7.03
CA PRO A 160 -0.72 -0.90 8.15
C PRO A 160 -1.09 0.18 9.18
N GLN A 161 -0.61 1.42 9.00
CA GLN A 161 -0.94 2.56 9.86
C GLN A 161 -2.08 3.42 9.30
N PHE A 162 -2.47 3.20 8.05
CA PHE A 162 -3.47 4.00 7.33
C PHE A 162 -4.15 3.17 6.22
N ASP A 163 -4.38 1.87 6.47
CA ASP A 163 -4.98 0.91 5.53
C ASP A 163 -6.51 0.74 5.68
N ASP A 164 -7.15 1.59 6.48
CA ASP A 164 -8.59 1.52 6.81
C ASP A 164 -9.50 1.60 5.57
N ILE A 165 -9.07 2.32 4.52
CA ILE A 165 -9.86 2.52 3.29
C ILE A 165 -9.20 1.86 2.08
N ILE A 166 -7.89 2.06 1.93
CA ILE A 166 -7.09 1.47 0.87
C ILE A 166 -5.98 0.66 1.52
N SER A 167 -6.03 -0.67 1.39
CA SER A 167 -4.93 -1.53 1.82
C SER A 167 -3.98 -1.76 0.65
N VAL A 168 -2.69 -1.57 0.88
CA VAL A 168 -1.63 -1.75 -0.11
C VAL A 168 -0.76 -2.92 0.32
N TYR A 169 -0.56 -3.84 -0.62
CA TYR A 169 0.26 -5.02 -0.42
C TYR A 169 1.51 -5.00 -1.29
N HIS A 170 2.61 -5.50 -0.71
CA HIS A 170 3.89 -5.64 -1.41
C HIS A 170 3.77 -6.61 -2.59
N ASP A 171 4.28 -6.20 -3.76
CA ASP A 171 4.51 -7.11 -4.89
C ASP A 171 5.97 -7.61 -4.87
N PRO A 172 6.23 -8.87 -4.47
CA PRO A 172 7.59 -9.41 -4.33
C PRO A 172 8.33 -9.56 -5.67
N ARG A 173 7.66 -9.33 -6.80
CA ARG A 173 8.28 -9.35 -8.13
C ARG A 173 8.34 -7.98 -8.79
N ALA A 174 7.95 -6.93 -8.07
CA ALA A 174 8.00 -5.61 -8.62
C ALA A 174 9.45 -5.18 -8.85
N LYS A 175 9.68 -4.49 -9.96
CA LYS A 175 10.96 -3.85 -10.25
C LYS A 175 10.94 -2.45 -9.67
N GLU A 176 12.09 -1.91 -9.31
CA GLU A 176 12.20 -0.49 -8.98
C GLU A 176 12.15 0.36 -10.26
N THR A 177 11.65 1.60 -10.15
CA THR A 177 11.66 2.61 -11.22
C THR A 177 13.09 2.91 -11.73
N GLY A 178 14.11 2.71 -10.89
CA GLY A 178 15.52 2.93 -11.18
C GLY A 178 16.24 1.75 -11.87
N GLY A 179 16.05 1.59 -13.17
CA GLY A 179 17.06 0.94 -14.01
C GLY A 179 18.13 1.97 -14.39
N MET A 180 19.37 1.74 -13.94
CA MET A 180 20.61 2.41 -14.41
C MET A 180 20.51 3.90 -14.81
N TYR A 181 20.52 4.82 -13.84
CA TYR A 181 20.90 6.21 -14.11
C TYR A 181 22.38 6.44 -13.79
N VAL A 182 23.16 6.77 -14.83
CA VAL A 182 24.52 7.31 -14.78
C VAL A 182 24.38 8.81 -14.50
N GLY A 183 24.46 9.23 -13.24
CA GLY A 183 24.35 10.62 -12.83
C GLY A 183 24.68 10.80 -11.35
N MET A 184 25.62 11.71 -11.06
CA MET A 184 26.27 11.89 -9.76
C MET A 184 25.35 12.52 -8.70
N GLY A 185 25.11 11.80 -7.61
CA GLY A 185 24.46 12.34 -6.39
C GLY A 185 24.30 11.24 -5.32
N PRO A 186 24.47 11.55 -4.01
CA PRO A 186 24.36 10.55 -2.95
C PRO A 186 22.96 9.93 -2.91
N ARG A 187 22.92 8.62 -3.15
CA ARG A 187 21.70 7.81 -3.34
C ARG A 187 21.02 7.55 -2.00
N LEU A 188 19.77 7.98 -1.84
CA LEU A 188 18.84 7.25 -0.99
C LEU A 188 18.44 6.01 -1.80
N THR A 189 18.87 4.87 -1.29
CA THR A 189 18.91 3.56 -1.94
C THR A 189 17.52 3.06 -2.38
N GLY A 190 17.34 2.85 -3.69
CA GLY A 190 16.21 2.12 -4.29
C GLY A 190 15.15 3.05 -4.91
N GLY A 191 14.81 2.84 -6.18
CA GLY A 191 13.73 3.60 -6.83
C GLY A 191 12.35 3.19 -6.29
N VAL A 192 11.31 4.02 -6.48
CA VAL A 192 9.92 3.66 -6.15
C VAL A 192 9.57 2.33 -6.82
N THR A 193 8.90 1.44 -6.10
CA THR A 193 8.49 0.15 -6.66
C THR A 193 7.46 0.38 -7.78
N LYS A 194 7.60 -0.32 -8.92
CA LYS A 194 6.75 -0.11 -10.11
C LYS A 194 5.34 -0.69 -9.99
N SER A 195 5.08 -1.54 -9.00
CA SER A 195 3.78 -2.14 -8.82
C SER A 195 3.48 -2.54 -7.38
N TYR A 196 2.21 -2.54 -7.05
CA TYR A 196 1.65 -3.02 -5.79
C TYR A 196 0.39 -3.85 -6.07
N TYR A 197 -0.09 -4.59 -5.09
CA TYR A 197 -1.49 -5.01 -5.07
C TYR A 197 -2.25 -4.03 -4.19
N VAL A 198 -3.37 -3.51 -4.67
CA VAL A 198 -4.15 -2.48 -3.99
C VAL A 198 -5.58 -2.98 -3.81
N LYS A 199 -6.06 -2.94 -2.57
CA LYS A 199 -7.44 -3.24 -2.20
C LYS A 199 -8.17 -1.96 -1.85
N LYS A 200 -9.33 -1.77 -2.47
CA LYS A 200 -10.31 -0.74 -2.07
C LYS A 200 -11.70 -1.36 -2.15
N GLY A 201 -12.45 -1.29 -1.05
CA GLY A 201 -13.66 -2.10 -0.88
C GLY A 201 -13.34 -3.60 -0.98
N ASP A 202 -14.10 -4.31 -1.81
CA ASP A 202 -13.94 -5.76 -2.04
C ASP A 202 -13.01 -6.10 -3.21
N LYS A 203 -12.58 -5.10 -4.00
CA LYS A 203 -11.73 -5.33 -5.17
C LYS A 203 -10.25 -5.25 -4.77
N VAL A 204 -9.50 -6.28 -5.14
CA VAL A 204 -8.04 -6.26 -5.12
C VAL A 204 -7.52 -6.24 -6.56
N MET A 205 -6.61 -5.33 -6.87
CA MET A 205 -6.01 -5.19 -8.20
C MET A 205 -4.49 -5.10 -8.12
N TRP A 206 -3.80 -5.72 -9.06
CA TRP A 206 -2.40 -5.39 -9.31
C TRP A 206 -2.33 -4.04 -10.02
N LEU A 207 -1.71 -3.05 -9.38
CA LEU A 207 -1.54 -1.70 -9.88
C LEU A 207 -0.10 -1.52 -10.36
N HIS A 208 0.11 -1.37 -11.66
CA HIS A 208 1.40 -0.95 -12.22
C HIS A 208 1.44 0.56 -12.40
N LYS A 209 2.64 1.15 -12.33
CA LYS A 209 2.84 2.59 -12.52
C LYS A 209 2.24 3.15 -13.81
N ASP A 210 2.25 2.35 -14.87
CA ASP A 210 1.74 2.76 -16.19
C ASP A 210 0.20 2.75 -16.22
N ASP A 211 -0.45 2.04 -15.29
CA ASP A 211 -1.91 1.96 -15.15
C ASP A 211 -2.42 2.91 -14.03
N PHE A 212 -1.54 3.67 -13.38
CA PHE A 212 -1.90 4.51 -12.24
C PHE A 212 -2.92 5.59 -12.60
N GLU A 213 -2.67 6.29 -13.71
CA GLU A 213 -3.56 7.31 -14.21
C GLU A 213 -4.97 6.75 -14.48
N ASP A 214 -5.06 5.60 -15.15
CA ASP A 214 -6.33 4.99 -15.53
C ASP A 214 -7.15 4.51 -14.33
N ASN A 215 -6.49 4.21 -13.20
CA ASN A 215 -7.13 3.75 -11.99
C ASN A 215 -7.28 4.85 -10.94
N TYR A 216 -6.89 6.10 -11.23
CA TYR A 216 -6.92 7.21 -10.28
C TYR A 216 -8.33 7.46 -9.72
N ASP A 217 -9.34 7.48 -10.60
CA ASP A 217 -10.73 7.74 -10.20
C ASP A 217 -11.30 6.59 -9.37
N PHE A 218 -10.92 5.34 -9.64
CA PHE A 218 -11.28 4.21 -8.79
C PHE A 218 -10.69 4.38 -7.38
N LEU A 219 -9.43 4.81 -7.30
CA LEU A 219 -8.71 4.96 -6.04
C LEU A 219 -9.20 6.15 -5.21
N PHE A 220 -9.53 7.28 -5.84
CA PHE A 220 -9.72 8.55 -5.12
C PHE A 220 -10.96 9.36 -5.55
N GLY A 221 -11.63 8.97 -6.63
CA GLY A 221 -12.69 9.76 -7.28
C GLY A 221 -13.97 9.95 -6.48
N ASP A 222 -14.15 9.16 -5.42
CA ASP A 222 -15.24 9.26 -4.44
C ASP A 222 -15.03 10.34 -3.38
N ASN A 223 -13.86 10.98 -3.32
CA ASN A 223 -13.61 12.14 -2.45
C ASN A 223 -13.35 13.42 -3.27
N ALA A 224 -14.39 14.23 -3.44
CA ALA A 224 -14.31 15.45 -4.25
C ALA A 224 -13.31 16.49 -3.73
N GLU A 225 -13.13 16.60 -2.41
CA GLU A 225 -12.14 17.52 -1.83
C GLU A 225 -10.72 17.05 -2.11
N PHE A 226 -10.47 15.74 -1.97
CA PHE A 226 -9.21 15.13 -2.35
C PHE A 226 -8.92 15.35 -3.84
N MET A 227 -9.88 15.07 -4.71
CA MET A 227 -9.72 15.25 -6.17
C MET A 227 -9.47 16.70 -6.57
N LYS A 228 -10.03 17.67 -5.82
CA LYS A 228 -9.75 19.10 -6.03
C LYS A 228 -8.32 19.46 -5.62
N LYS A 229 -7.83 18.89 -4.53
CA LYS A 229 -6.50 19.18 -3.98
C LYS A 229 -5.39 18.45 -4.73
N TYR A 230 -5.66 17.22 -5.15
CA TYR A 230 -4.76 16.30 -5.84
C TYR A 230 -5.40 15.79 -7.14
N PRO A 231 -5.61 16.64 -8.15
CA PRO A 231 -6.21 16.16 -9.39
C PRO A 231 -5.22 15.26 -10.16
N LYS A 232 -5.78 14.23 -10.83
CA LYS A 232 -5.05 13.21 -11.61
C LYS A 232 -3.91 13.77 -12.47
N ASN A 233 -4.14 14.87 -13.18
CA ASN A 233 -3.16 15.47 -14.10
C ASN A 233 -2.04 16.29 -13.44
N SER A 234 -2.03 16.35 -12.11
CA SER A 234 -1.08 17.14 -11.32
C SER A 234 -0.19 16.28 -10.42
N VAL A 235 -0.45 14.99 -10.35
CA VAL A 235 0.27 14.06 -9.48
C VAL A 235 0.94 12.97 -10.30
N GLU A 236 1.96 12.35 -9.71
CA GLU A 236 2.80 11.35 -10.37
C GLU A 236 2.86 10.08 -9.54
N TRP A 237 3.28 8.96 -10.17
CA TRP A 237 3.38 7.65 -9.50
C TRP A 237 4.20 7.69 -8.20
N ASP A 238 5.26 8.50 -8.19
CA ASP A 238 6.17 8.59 -7.05
C ASP A 238 5.47 9.15 -5.80
N TYR A 239 4.32 9.81 -5.96
CA TYR A 239 3.52 10.34 -4.86
C TYR A 239 2.50 9.32 -4.31
N PHE A 240 2.41 8.11 -4.88
CA PHE A 240 1.33 7.17 -4.57
C PHE A 240 1.19 6.88 -3.07
N SER A 241 2.30 6.65 -2.36
CA SER A 241 2.24 6.39 -0.91
C SER A 241 1.73 7.57 -0.09
N PHE A 242 2.08 8.79 -0.49
CA PHE A 242 1.56 10.03 0.09
C PHE A 242 0.08 10.22 -0.23
N LEU A 243 -0.34 9.96 -1.47
CA LEU A 243 -1.72 10.11 -1.91
C LEU A 243 -2.65 9.16 -1.15
N VAL A 244 -2.25 7.90 -0.95
CA VAL A 244 -3.01 6.95 -0.13
C VAL A 244 -3.14 7.44 1.30
N TYR A 245 -2.05 7.90 1.92
CA TYR A 245 -2.09 8.47 3.28
C TYR A 245 -3.04 9.66 3.37
N GLN A 246 -2.89 10.65 2.48
CA GLN A 246 -3.72 11.85 2.49
C GLN A 246 -5.18 11.54 2.21
N TYR A 247 -5.47 10.58 1.33
CA TYR A 247 -6.83 10.16 1.05
C TYR A 247 -7.48 9.54 2.29
N THR A 248 -6.77 8.67 3.02
CA THR A 248 -7.24 8.10 4.29
C THR A 248 -7.49 9.20 5.31
N GLU A 249 -6.55 10.12 5.52
CA GLU A 249 -6.70 11.22 6.50
C GLU A 249 -7.88 12.14 6.16
N MET A 250 -8.05 12.51 4.88
CA MET A 250 -9.13 13.39 4.44
C MET A 250 -10.51 12.71 4.44
N SER A 251 -10.56 11.38 4.46
CA SER A 251 -11.82 10.63 4.46
C SER A 251 -12.25 10.21 5.87
N ASN A 252 -11.32 10.12 6.82
CA ASN A 252 -11.57 9.82 8.23
C ASN A 252 -11.70 11.08 9.12
N GLY A 253 -11.31 12.25 8.60
CA GLY A 253 -11.28 13.54 9.31
C GLY A 253 -12.61 14.28 9.38
#